data_AF-A0A429M0C4-F1
#
_entry.id   AF-A0A429M0C4-F1
#
_cell.length_a   1.000
_cell.length_b   1.000
_cell.length_c   1.000
_cell.angle_alpha   90.00
_cell.angle_beta   90.00
_cell.angle_gamma   90.00
#
_symmetry.space_group_name_H-M   'P 1'
#
loop_
_entity.id
_entity.type
_entity.pdbx_description
1 polymer ?
#
loop_
_entity_poly.entity_id
_entity_poly.type
_entity_poly.pdbx_seq_one_letter_code
_entity_poly.pdbx_strand_id
1 'polypeptide(L)'
;IGMQYMYAAGYNPQSMADYFETMHRATSRVSFLPDFWLTHPLTSERMSEARLRANQMPKVKSRIYDVDFEILKWYTMVVAGEATENQLQSLASQKNLAGLLALSAFYLKQGDYTQAQATL
;
A
#
# COMPACT_ATOMS: atom_id res chain seq x y z
N ILE A 1 13.04 5.38 -17.41
CA ILE A 1 11.67 5.68 -17.87
C ILE A 1 10.62 5.61 -16.76
N GLY A 2 10.34 4.47 -16.10
CA GLY A 2 9.28 4.41 -15.07
C GLY A 2 9.43 5.44 -13.94
N MET A 3 10.65 5.62 -13.44
CA MET A 3 10.98 6.65 -12.44
C MET A 3 10.75 8.08 -12.93
N GLN A 4 11.00 8.36 -14.22
CA GLN A 4 10.77 9.68 -14.81
C GLN A 4 9.29 10.00 -14.86
N TYR A 5 8.44 9.02 -15.21
CA TYR A 5 6.97 9.20 -15.15
C TYR A 5 6.48 9.41 -13.72
N MET A 6 6.98 8.62 -12.77
CA MET A 6 6.64 8.76 -11.37
C MET A 6 7.00 10.17 -10.84
N TYR A 7 8.18 10.66 -11.18
CA TYR A 7 8.61 12.02 -10.85
C TYR A 7 7.75 13.09 -11.53
N ALA A 8 7.45 12.93 -12.83
CA ALA A 8 6.60 13.87 -13.57
C ALA A 8 5.17 13.95 -13.00
N ALA A 9 4.66 12.86 -12.43
CA ALA A 9 3.38 12.81 -11.72
C ALA A 9 3.46 13.37 -10.27
N GLY A 10 4.62 13.84 -9.82
CA GLY A 10 4.80 14.46 -8.51
C GLY A 10 5.08 13.47 -7.37
N TYR A 11 5.33 12.19 -7.66
CA TYR A 11 5.70 11.21 -6.65
C TYR A 11 7.21 11.26 -6.34
N ASN A 12 7.57 10.80 -5.14
CA ASN A 12 8.95 10.77 -4.69
C ASN A 12 9.74 9.67 -5.44
N PRO A 13 10.83 10.01 -6.17
CA PRO A 13 11.64 9.03 -6.92
C PRO A 13 12.26 7.95 -6.03
N GLN A 14 12.51 8.25 -4.75
CA GLN A 14 13.06 7.29 -3.79
C GLN A 14 12.08 6.15 -3.45
N SER A 15 10.78 6.42 -3.49
CA SER A 15 9.74 5.45 -3.11
C SER A 15 9.73 4.21 -4.00
N MET A 16 10.25 4.29 -5.23
CA MET A 16 10.44 3.12 -6.09
C MET A 16 11.46 2.15 -5.50
N ALA A 17 12.61 2.65 -5.03
CA ALA A 17 13.64 1.83 -4.41
C ALA A 17 13.19 1.26 -3.06
N ASP A 18 12.47 2.05 -2.26
CA ASP A 18 11.93 1.61 -0.97
C ASP A 18 10.88 0.49 -1.14
N TYR A 19 10.03 0.61 -2.15
CA TYR A 19 9.06 -0.42 -2.49
C TYR A 19 9.73 -1.71 -2.97
N PHE A 20 10.80 -1.59 -3.77
CA PHE A 20 11.59 -2.75 -4.18
C PHE A 20 12.22 -3.47 -2.99
N GLU A 21 12.80 -2.74 -2.03
CA GLU A 21 13.32 -3.36 -0.82
C GLU A 21 12.22 -4.07 -0.02
N THR A 22 11.06 -3.43 0.13
CA THR A 22 9.90 -4.01 0.81
C THR A 22 9.46 -5.32 0.16
N MET A 23 9.37 -5.34 -1.18
CA MET A 23 9.05 -6.56 -1.93
C MET A 23 10.11 -7.64 -1.75
N HIS A 24 11.40 -7.30 -1.87
CA HIS A 24 12.50 -8.27 -1.70
C HIS A 24 12.46 -8.94 -0.32
N ARG A 25 12.14 -8.17 0.73
CA ARG A 25 11.96 -8.70 2.10
C ARG A 25 10.71 -9.54 2.26
N ALA A 26 9.65 -9.28 1.49
CA ALA A 26 8.42 -10.08 1.49
C ALA A 26 8.62 -11.40 0.73
N THR A 27 9.39 -11.41 -0.36
CA THR A 27 9.74 -12.60 -1.15
C THR A 27 10.31 -13.74 -0.31
N SER A 28 11.15 -13.44 0.68
CA SER A 28 11.76 -14.46 1.54
C SER A 28 10.78 -15.14 2.50
N ARG A 29 9.55 -14.62 2.63
CA ARG A 29 8.54 -15.11 3.59
C ARG A 29 7.39 -15.86 2.93
N VAL A 30 7.31 -15.91 1.60
CA VAL A 30 6.23 -16.57 0.86
C VAL A 30 6.69 -17.89 0.28
N SER A 31 5.89 -18.94 0.48
CA SER A 31 6.10 -20.26 -0.14
C SER A 31 5.78 -20.27 -1.65
N PHE A 32 5.12 -19.21 -2.14
CA PHE A 32 4.74 -19.03 -3.54
C PHE A 32 5.27 -17.69 -4.06
N LEU A 33 6.05 -17.72 -5.14
CA LEU A 33 6.55 -16.53 -5.82
C LEU A 33 5.60 -16.18 -6.98
N PRO A 34 5.03 -14.97 -7.02
CA PRO A 34 4.23 -14.54 -8.17
C PRO A 34 5.04 -14.58 -9.48
N ASP A 35 4.42 -15.00 -10.58
CA ASP A 35 5.05 -15.14 -11.90
C ASP A 35 5.72 -13.85 -12.42
N PHE A 36 5.21 -12.70 -12.01
CA PHE A 36 5.80 -11.41 -12.34
C PHE A 36 7.26 -11.30 -11.88
N TRP A 37 7.63 -11.91 -10.75
CA TRP A 37 9.00 -11.88 -10.25
C TRP A 37 9.96 -12.78 -11.03
N LEU A 38 9.45 -13.81 -11.71
CA LEU A 38 10.26 -14.64 -12.61
C LEU A 38 10.62 -13.86 -13.88
N THR A 39 9.71 -13.02 -14.36
CA THR A 39 9.93 -12.21 -15.57
C THR A 39 10.65 -10.89 -15.29
N HIS A 40 10.50 -10.35 -14.07
CA HIS A 40 11.12 -9.10 -13.65
C HIS A 40 11.82 -9.29 -12.28
N PRO A 41 12.98 -9.97 -12.26
CA PRO A 41 13.66 -10.30 -11.02
C PRO A 41 14.09 -9.02 -10.28
N LEU A 42 13.89 -9.02 -8.97
CA LEU A 42 14.22 -7.91 -8.11
C LEU A 42 15.56 -8.15 -7.41
N THR A 43 16.63 -7.82 -8.14
CA THR A 43 18.02 -8.03 -7.69
C THR A 43 18.56 -6.85 -6.88
N SER A 44 19.60 -7.10 -6.08
CA SER A 44 20.33 -6.06 -5.35
C SER A 44 20.93 -5.00 -6.27
N GLU A 45 21.38 -5.40 -7.46
CA GLU A 45 21.88 -4.49 -8.50
C GLU A 45 20.79 -3.54 -8.97
N ARG A 46 19.58 -4.04 -9.28
CA ARG A 46 18.45 -3.20 -9.67
C ARG A 46 18.02 -2.22 -8.58
N MET A 47 18.03 -2.67 -7.32
CA MET A 47 17.75 -1.78 -6.19
C MET A 47 18.80 -0.67 -6.05
N SER A 48 20.08 -1.01 -6.21
CA SER A 48 21.20 -0.05 -6.14
C SER A 48 21.13 0.96 -7.29
N GLU A 49 20.86 0.50 -8.51
CA GLU A 49 20.68 1.36 -9.67
C GLU A 49 19.48 2.30 -9.50
N ALA A 50 18.35 1.79 -8.98
CA ALA A 50 17.17 2.62 -8.69
C ALA A 50 17.50 3.72 -7.67
N ARG A 51 18.22 3.43 -6.60
CA ARG A 51 18.68 4.45 -5.64
C ARG A 51 19.59 5.49 -6.29
N LEU A 52 20.56 5.04 -7.11
CA LEU A 52 21.47 5.94 -7.80
C LEU A 52 20.72 6.92 -8.70
N ARG A 53 19.77 6.43 -9.51
CA ARG A 53 18.95 7.27 -10.39
C ARG A 53 18.05 8.21 -9.58
N ALA A 54 17.45 7.75 -8.49
CA ALA A 54 16.60 8.58 -7.65
C ALA A 54 17.40 9.73 -6.99
N ASN A 55 18.67 9.51 -6.65
CA ASN A 55 19.56 10.54 -6.10
C ASN A 55 19.96 11.62 -7.12
N GLN A 56 19.87 11.32 -8.42
CA GLN A 56 20.13 12.29 -9.49
C GLN A 56 18.94 13.21 -9.75
N MET A 57 17.77 12.93 -9.16
CA MET A 57 16.57 13.74 -9.32
C MET A 57 16.41 14.72 -8.15
N PRO A 58 15.86 15.93 -8.39
CA PRO A 58 15.57 16.86 -7.32
C PRO A 58 14.65 16.25 -6.26
N LYS A 59 14.89 16.57 -4.99
CA LYS A 59 14.05 16.10 -3.89
C LYS A 59 12.63 16.66 -4.03
N VAL A 60 11.64 15.77 -4.01
CA VAL A 60 10.22 16.13 -4.01
C VAL A 60 9.70 16.01 -2.58
N LYS A 61 8.85 16.95 -2.15
CA LYS A 61 8.13 16.81 -0.88
C LYS A 61 7.12 15.67 -1.04
N SER A 62 7.39 14.54 -0.40
CA SER A 62 6.49 13.40 -0.44
C SER A 62 5.14 13.77 0.18
N ARG A 63 4.03 13.58 -0.56
CA ARG A 63 2.69 13.49 0.04
C ARG A 63 2.54 12.07 0.57
N ILE A 64 2.97 11.87 1.82
CA ILE A 64 2.93 10.56 2.49
C ILE A 64 1.48 10.15 2.80
N TYR A 65 0.56 11.11 2.86
CA TYR A 65 -0.83 10.91 3.21
C TYR A 65 -1.73 11.33 2.06
N ASP A 66 -2.35 10.33 1.44
CA ASP A 66 -3.43 10.48 0.47
C ASP A 66 -4.62 9.65 0.98
N VAL A 67 -5.70 10.35 1.31
CA VAL A 67 -6.90 9.74 1.91
C VAL A 67 -7.53 8.76 0.93
N ASP A 68 -7.53 9.06 -0.37
CA ASP A 68 -8.14 8.20 -1.38
C ASP A 68 -7.37 6.88 -1.50
N PHE A 69 -6.03 6.95 -1.45
CA PHE A 69 -5.18 5.77 -1.40
C PHE A 69 -5.45 4.93 -0.14
N GLU A 70 -5.56 5.55 1.03
CA GLU A 70 -5.86 4.82 2.27
C GLU A 70 -7.22 4.13 2.23
N ILE A 71 -8.26 4.81 1.75
CA ILE A 71 -9.61 4.23 1.58
C ILE A 71 -9.54 3.01 0.66
N LEU A 72 -8.92 3.17 -0.52
CA LEU A 72 -8.83 2.09 -1.49
C LEU A 72 -8.04 0.90 -0.94
N LYS A 73 -6.93 1.16 -0.24
CA LYS A 73 -6.09 0.14 0.38
C LYS A 73 -6.88 -0.68 1.40
N TRP A 74 -7.52 -0.03 2.36
CA TRP A 74 -8.25 -0.72 3.44
C TRP A 74 -9.51 -1.42 2.91
N TYR A 75 -10.24 -0.79 2.00
CA TYR A 75 -11.39 -1.43 1.35
C TYR A 75 -10.97 -2.71 0.60
N THR A 76 -9.88 -2.66 -0.17
CA THR A 76 -9.38 -3.83 -0.90
C THR A 76 -8.99 -4.96 0.06
N MET A 77 -8.32 -4.66 1.18
CA MET A 77 -7.97 -5.68 2.18
C MET A 77 -9.20 -6.34 2.82
N VAL A 78 -10.29 -5.58 3.04
CA VAL A 78 -11.57 -6.12 3.54
C VAL A 78 -12.24 -7.02 2.49
N VAL A 79 -12.29 -6.56 1.24
CA VAL A 79 -12.87 -7.33 0.13
C VAL A 79 -12.08 -8.62 -0.09
N ALA A 80 -10.76 -8.57 -0.06
CA ALA A 80 -9.86 -9.72 -0.16
C ALA A 80 -9.92 -10.67 1.06
N GLY A 81 -10.47 -10.23 2.19
CA GLY A 81 -10.54 -11.02 3.41
C GLY A 81 -9.22 -11.07 4.19
N GLU A 82 -8.30 -10.16 3.92
CA GLU A 82 -7.00 -10.06 4.58
C GLU A 82 -7.04 -9.11 5.80
N ALA A 83 -8.06 -8.27 5.91
CA ALA A 83 -8.26 -7.38 7.05
C ALA A 83 -8.89 -8.10 8.24
N THR A 84 -8.40 -7.78 9.44
CA THR A 84 -8.99 -8.28 10.70
C THR A 84 -9.79 -7.18 11.40
N GLU A 85 -10.84 -7.58 12.13
CA GLU A 85 -11.69 -6.65 12.85
C GLU A 85 -10.90 -5.77 13.82
N ASN A 86 -9.99 -6.35 14.60
CA ASN A 86 -9.16 -5.61 15.57
C ASN A 86 -8.29 -4.53 14.89
N GLN A 87 -7.77 -4.79 13.69
CA GLN A 87 -7.01 -3.78 12.94
C GLN A 87 -7.91 -2.63 12.51
N LEU A 88 -9.10 -2.94 12.00
CA LEU A 88 -10.07 -1.95 11.54
C LEU A 88 -10.62 -1.11 12.69
N GLN A 89 -10.91 -1.72 13.85
CA GLN A 89 -11.31 -1.01 15.06
C GLN A 89 -10.21 -0.07 15.57
N SER A 90 -8.94 -0.50 15.54
CA SER A 90 -7.82 0.36 15.90
C SER A 90 -7.72 1.59 15.00
N LEU A 91 -7.91 1.42 13.68
CA LEU A 91 -7.90 2.54 12.73
C LEU A 91 -9.11 3.46 12.91
N ALA A 92 -10.28 2.89 13.15
CA ALA A 92 -11.51 3.63 13.45
C ALA A 92 -11.36 4.48 14.72
N SER A 93 -10.75 3.92 15.78
CA SER A 93 -10.50 4.64 17.03
C SER A 93 -9.58 5.86 16.87
N GLN A 94 -8.70 5.85 15.87
CA GLN A 94 -7.82 6.97 15.53
C GLN A 94 -8.56 8.05 14.71
N LYS A 95 -9.88 7.93 14.51
CA LYS A 95 -10.69 8.79 13.65
C LYS A 95 -10.19 8.85 12.20
N ASN A 96 -9.56 7.77 11.73
CA ASN A 96 -9.18 7.66 10.32
C ASN A 96 -10.41 7.31 9.48
N LEU A 97 -10.75 8.18 8.53
CA LEU A 97 -11.88 8.00 7.59
C LEU A 97 -11.79 6.65 6.85
N ALA A 98 -10.60 6.27 6.38
CA ALA A 98 -10.40 5.00 5.70
C ALA A 98 -10.68 3.80 6.61
N GLY A 99 -10.33 3.92 7.90
CA GLY A 99 -10.59 2.90 8.91
C GLY A 99 -12.08 2.73 9.17
N LEU A 100 -12.82 3.83 9.33
CA LEU A 100 -14.28 3.82 9.54
C LEU A 100 -15.01 3.21 8.33
N LEU A 101 -14.67 3.66 7.12
CA LEU A 101 -15.25 3.12 5.89
C LEU A 101 -14.96 1.63 5.72
N ALA A 102 -13.71 1.21 5.95
CA ALA A 102 -13.34 -0.20 5.86
C ALA A 102 -14.02 -1.06 6.92
N LEU A 103 -14.18 -0.57 8.16
CA LEU A 103 -14.90 -1.27 9.23
C LEU A 103 -16.38 -1.44 8.88
N SER A 104 -17.03 -0.37 8.37
CA SER A 104 -18.41 -0.46 7.90
C SER A 104 -18.58 -1.49 6.78
N ALA A 105 -17.65 -1.50 5.81
CA ALA A 105 -17.64 -2.47 4.71
C ALA A 105 -17.42 -3.91 5.21
N PHE A 106 -16.62 -4.09 6.27
CA PHE A 106 -16.36 -5.38 6.89
C PHE A 106 -17.60 -5.96 7.57
N TYR A 107 -18.35 -5.14 8.30
CA TYR A 107 -19.63 -5.56 8.90
C TYR A 107 -20.72 -5.78 7.84
N LEU A 108 -20.78 -4.95 6.80
CA LEU A 108 -21.69 -5.16 5.68
C LEU A 108 -21.44 -6.50 4.98
N LYS A 109 -20.17 -6.87 4.79
CA LYS A 109 -19.80 -8.15 4.18
C LYS A 109 -20.20 -9.37 5.03
N GLN A 110 -20.33 -9.20 6.34
CA GLN A 110 -20.77 -10.25 7.29
C GLN A 110 -22.30 -10.30 7.46
N GLY A 111 -23.02 -9.27 7.02
CA GLY A 111 -24.49 -9.16 7.19
C GLY A 111 -24.92 -8.38 8.44
N ASP A 112 -23.98 -7.79 9.18
CA ASP A 112 -24.26 -7.02 10.39
C ASP A 112 -24.55 -5.54 10.08
N TYR A 113 -25.72 -5.28 9.49
CA TYR A 113 -26.12 -3.95 9.04
C TYR A 113 -26.23 -2.90 10.16
N THR A 114 -26.59 -3.33 11.38
CA THR A 114 -26.72 -2.43 12.55
C THR A 114 -25.37 -1.90 13.00
N GLN A 115 -24.36 -2.78 13.07
CA GLN A 115 -22.99 -2.39 13.40
C GLN A 115 -22.38 -1.54 12.28
N ALA A 116 -22.61 -1.89 11.02
CA ALA A 116 -22.16 -1.10 9.89
C ALA A 116 -22.69 0.35 9.94
N GLN A 117 -23.97 0.54 10.26
CA GLN A 117 -24.54 1.88 10.39
C GLN A 117 -24.00 2.64 11.60
N ALA A 118 -23.73 1.95 12.71
CA ALA A 118 -23.18 2.57 13.93
C ALA A 118 -21.72 3.04 13.78
N THR A 119 -20.98 2.50 12.80
CA THR A 119 -19.58 2.87 12.53
C THR A 119 -19.40 4.14 11.70
N LEU A 120 -20.46 4.65 11.04
CA LEU A 120 -20.47 5.89 10.26
C LEU A 120 -20.93 7.08 11.11
#